data_AF-A0A381PB73-F1
#
_entry.id   AF-A0A381PB73-F1
#
_cell.length_a   1.000
_cell.length_b   1.000
_cell.length_c   1.000
_cell.angle_alpha   90.00
_cell.angle_beta   90.00
_cell.angle_gamma   90.00
#
_symmetry.space_group_name_H-M   'P 1'
#
loop_
_entity.id
_entity.type
_entity.pdbx_description
1 polymer ?
#
loop_
_entity_poly.entity_id
_entity_poly.type
_entity_poly.pdbx_seq_one_letter_code
_entity_poly.pdbx_strand_id
1 'polypeptide(L)'
;VGKSTVMGGASEAGYAIVNFGDIMFEVAQTEGVPDRDQMRKLPVAEQQRLQRLAGEKITSMGDVVVDTHASILTKHGYLPGLPEWTLRAMSPTIIVLVEATPTEIAGRRAKDITRLRDADDVAAHQEVNRAFAAAGAVMVGATVVVVENHNGRIDEAVAQFQGLLS
;
A
#
# COMPACT_ATOMS: atom_id res chain seq x y z
N VAL A 1 11.17 1.19 -4.33
CA VAL A 1 11.17 1.73 -2.95
C VAL A 1 11.66 0.74 -1.91
N GLY A 2 11.32 -0.56 -1.96
CA GLY A 2 11.78 -1.52 -0.92
C GLY A 2 10.85 -1.61 0.29
N LYS A 3 9.54 -1.36 0.07
CA LYS A 3 8.47 -1.37 1.07
C LYS A 3 8.47 -2.65 1.93
N SER A 4 8.56 -3.83 1.31
CA SER A 4 8.57 -5.11 2.02
C SER A 4 9.74 -5.25 3.00
N THR A 5 10.91 -4.71 2.68
CA THR A 5 12.06 -4.74 3.59
C THR A 5 11.86 -3.79 4.76
N VAL A 6 11.34 -2.58 4.53
CA VAL A 6 11.07 -1.60 5.60
C VAL A 6 9.98 -2.12 6.55
N MET A 7 8.88 -2.65 6.01
CA MET A 7 7.79 -3.21 6.81
C MET A 7 8.22 -4.43 7.62
N GLY A 8 9.34 -5.08 7.29
CA GLY A 8 9.90 -6.18 8.08
C GLY A 8 10.14 -5.81 9.54
N GLY A 9 10.36 -4.53 9.85
CA GLY A 9 10.47 -4.05 11.23
C GLY A 9 9.17 -4.11 12.04
N ALA A 10 8.01 -4.29 11.40
CA ALA A 10 6.71 -4.32 12.08
C ALA A 10 6.58 -5.50 13.05
N SER A 11 7.08 -6.69 12.67
CA SER A 11 6.96 -7.89 13.49
C SER A 11 7.76 -7.77 14.79
N GLU A 12 8.93 -7.12 14.74
CA GLU A 12 9.75 -6.82 15.92
C GLU A 12 9.05 -5.83 16.86
N ALA A 13 8.23 -4.93 16.31
CA ALA A 13 7.37 -4.02 17.08
C ALA A 13 6.06 -4.67 17.57
N GLY A 14 5.83 -5.96 17.27
CA GLY A 14 4.62 -6.68 17.69
C GLY A 14 3.41 -6.52 16.78
N TYR A 15 3.56 -5.90 15.61
CA TYR A 15 2.47 -5.70 14.65
C TYR A 15 2.42 -6.82 13.60
N ALA A 16 1.22 -7.33 13.33
CA ALA A 16 1.01 -8.23 12.20
C ALA A 16 1.02 -7.43 10.88
N ILE A 17 1.58 -8.01 9.83
CA ILE A 17 1.57 -7.44 8.48
C ILE A 17 0.51 -8.18 7.66
N VAL A 18 -0.41 -7.43 7.07
CA VAL A 18 -1.45 -7.97 6.18
C VAL A 18 -1.36 -7.30 4.81
N ASN A 19 -1.50 -8.07 3.74
CA ASN A 19 -1.56 -7.51 2.40
C ASN A 19 -3.01 -7.23 2.02
N PHE A 20 -3.33 -5.99 1.66
CA PHE A 20 -4.71 -5.58 1.36
C PHE A 20 -5.32 -6.41 0.22
N GLY A 21 -4.54 -6.66 -0.84
CA GLY A 21 -5.01 -7.44 -1.99
C GLY A 21 -5.27 -8.90 -1.64
N ASP A 22 -4.55 -9.45 -0.66
CA ASP A 22 -4.75 -10.81 -0.16
C ASP A 22 -6.03 -10.89 0.66
N ILE A 23 -6.24 -9.96 1.59
CA ILE A 23 -7.48 -9.89 2.37
C ILE A 23 -8.71 -9.68 1.46
N MET A 24 -8.60 -8.81 0.47
CA MET A 24 -9.66 -8.60 -0.51
C MET A 24 -9.97 -9.88 -1.30
N PHE A 25 -8.94 -10.64 -1.68
CA PHE A 25 -9.14 -11.90 -2.38
C PHE A 25 -9.75 -12.97 -1.46
N GLU A 26 -9.33 -13.08 -0.21
CA GLU A 26 -9.93 -13.99 0.77
C GLU A 26 -11.43 -13.72 0.93
N VAL A 27 -11.85 -12.44 1.04
CA VAL A 27 -13.26 -12.06 1.08
C VAL A 27 -13.97 -12.52 -0.20
N ALA A 28 -13.39 -12.22 -1.36
CA ALA A 28 -13.98 -12.61 -2.65
C ALA A 28 -14.12 -14.14 -2.81
N GLN A 29 -13.17 -14.92 -2.28
CA GLN A 29 -13.22 -16.38 -2.29
C GLN A 29 -14.40 -16.93 -1.48
N THR A 30 -14.77 -16.29 -0.36
CA THR A 30 -15.96 -16.70 0.40
C THR A 30 -17.27 -16.54 -0.38
N GLU A 31 -17.24 -15.75 -1.44
CA GLU A 31 -18.37 -15.48 -2.33
C GLU A 31 -18.25 -16.19 -3.69
N GLY A 32 -17.29 -17.11 -3.83
CA GLY A 32 -17.14 -17.96 -5.01
C GLY A 32 -16.27 -17.38 -6.12
N VAL A 33 -15.49 -16.32 -5.87
CA VAL A 33 -14.52 -15.81 -6.85
C VAL A 33 -13.29 -16.72 -6.85
N PRO A 34 -12.96 -17.41 -7.97
CA PRO A 34 -11.99 -18.50 -7.96
C PRO A 34 -10.53 -18.00 -7.94
N ASP A 35 -10.28 -16.85 -8.56
CA ASP A 35 -8.93 -16.28 -8.71
C ASP A 35 -8.97 -14.74 -8.81
N ARG A 36 -7.80 -14.12 -8.69
CA ARG A 36 -7.67 -12.66 -8.70
C ARG A 36 -7.96 -12.03 -10.05
N ASP A 37 -7.80 -12.76 -11.15
CA ASP A 37 -8.08 -12.24 -12.48
C ASP A 37 -9.58 -12.14 -12.72
N GLN A 38 -10.37 -13.07 -12.18
CA GLN A 38 -11.83 -12.95 -12.16
C GLN A 38 -12.28 -11.80 -11.25
N MET A 39 -11.64 -11.63 -10.08
CA MET A 39 -11.93 -10.51 -9.17
C MET A 39 -11.78 -9.15 -9.87
N ARG A 40 -10.74 -8.97 -10.69
CA ARG A 40 -10.49 -7.74 -11.47
C ARG A 40 -11.50 -7.48 -12.59
N LYS A 41 -12.24 -8.51 -13.03
CA LYS A 41 -13.26 -8.43 -14.09
C LYS A 41 -14.66 -8.21 -13.56
N LEU A 42 -14.86 -8.27 -12.24
CA LEU A 42 -16.15 -8.01 -11.62
C LEU A 42 -16.66 -6.59 -11.96
N PRO A 43 -17.98 -6.36 -11.94
CA PRO A 43 -18.53 -5.02 -12.04
C PRO A 43 -17.89 -4.08 -11.01
N VAL A 44 -17.70 -2.81 -11.38
CA VAL A 44 -17.05 -1.81 -10.51
C VAL A 44 -17.70 -1.75 -9.13
N ALA A 45 -19.04 -1.79 -9.05
CA ALA A 45 -19.76 -1.79 -7.78
C ALA A 45 -19.39 -2.99 -6.88
N GLU A 46 -19.19 -4.17 -7.45
CA GLU A 46 -18.76 -5.35 -6.71
C GLU A 46 -17.30 -5.24 -6.25
N GLN A 47 -16.41 -4.72 -7.09
CA GLN A 47 -15.03 -4.44 -6.68
C GLN A 47 -14.98 -3.45 -5.50
N GLN A 48 -15.79 -2.40 -5.53
CA GLN A 48 -15.90 -1.44 -4.43
C GLN A 48 -16.45 -2.07 -3.15
N ARG A 49 -17.46 -2.96 -3.27
CA ARG A 49 -18.01 -3.70 -2.13
C ARG A 49 -16.96 -4.62 -1.50
N LEU A 50 -16.23 -5.38 -2.31
CA LEU A 50 -15.15 -6.25 -1.84
C LEU A 50 -14.03 -5.45 -1.16
N GLN A 51 -13.66 -4.29 -1.69
CA GLN A 51 -12.68 -3.40 -1.05
C GLN A 51 -13.16 -2.89 0.32
N ARG A 52 -14.44 -2.53 0.44
CA ARG A 52 -15.02 -2.11 1.72
C ARG A 52 -15.00 -3.25 2.74
N LEU A 53 -15.45 -4.44 2.36
CA LEU A 53 -15.43 -5.63 3.21
C LEU A 53 -14.01 -6.02 3.62
N ALA A 54 -13.03 -5.87 2.73
CA ALA A 54 -11.62 -6.08 3.05
C ALA A 54 -11.14 -5.08 4.12
N GLY A 55 -11.53 -3.80 3.99
CA GLY A 55 -11.25 -2.78 5.00
C GLY A 55 -11.87 -3.11 6.35
N GLU A 56 -13.15 -3.50 6.38
CA GLU A 56 -13.85 -3.92 7.61
C GLU A 56 -13.18 -5.13 8.27
N LYS A 57 -12.79 -6.13 7.46
CA LYS A 57 -12.08 -7.32 7.93
C LYS A 57 -10.72 -6.94 8.54
N ILE A 58 -9.94 -6.07 7.88
CA ILE A 58 -8.68 -5.55 8.42
C ILE A 58 -8.89 -4.86 9.77
N THR A 59 -9.87 -3.98 9.89
CA THR A 59 -10.18 -3.29 11.15
C THR A 59 -10.48 -4.26 12.29
N SER A 60 -11.17 -5.38 12.00
CA SER A 60 -11.44 -6.42 13.01
C SER A 60 -10.21 -7.21 13.47
N MET A 61 -9.07 -7.07 12.79
CA MET A 61 -7.80 -7.71 13.19
C MET A 61 -7.06 -6.92 14.29
N GLY A 62 -7.53 -5.72 14.63
CA GLY A 62 -6.87 -4.83 15.60
C GLY A 62 -5.69 -4.07 14.99
N ASP A 63 -4.63 -3.92 15.77
CA ASP A 63 -3.46 -3.14 15.38
C ASP A 63 -2.58 -3.90 14.39
N VAL A 64 -2.70 -3.54 13.10
CA VAL A 64 -2.00 -4.20 11.99
C VAL A 64 -1.36 -3.20 11.04
N VAL A 65 -0.28 -3.62 10.38
CA VAL A 65 0.34 -2.90 9.27
C VAL A 65 -0.22 -3.44 7.97
N VAL A 66 -0.79 -2.54 7.16
CA VAL A 66 -1.42 -2.90 5.88
C VAL A 66 -0.48 -2.61 4.71
N ASP A 67 -0.02 -3.66 4.04
CA ASP A 67 0.74 -3.56 2.81
C ASP A 67 -0.19 -3.29 1.61
N THR A 68 -0.09 -2.09 1.03
CA THR A 68 -0.85 -1.69 -0.16
C THR A 68 -0.12 -0.63 -0.98
N HIS A 69 -0.74 -0.18 -2.07
CA HIS A 69 -0.27 0.91 -2.91
C HIS A 69 -1.16 2.14 -2.69
N ALA A 70 -0.55 3.33 -2.55
CA ALA A 70 -1.32 4.58 -2.49
C ALA A 70 -2.01 4.87 -3.84
N SER A 71 -1.28 4.67 -4.94
CA SER A 71 -1.82 4.68 -6.30
C SER A 71 -1.26 3.53 -7.13
N ILE A 72 -2.01 3.17 -8.18
CA ILE A 72 -1.60 2.22 -9.21
C ILE A 72 -1.66 2.97 -10.54
N LEU A 73 -0.53 3.09 -11.23
CA LEU A 73 -0.49 3.63 -12.58
C LEU A 73 -1.16 2.64 -13.54
N THR A 74 -2.18 3.11 -14.25
CA THR A 74 -2.88 2.35 -15.29
C THR A 74 -2.82 3.08 -16.62
N LYS A 75 -3.24 2.44 -17.72
CA LYS A 75 -3.39 3.10 -19.03
C LYS A 75 -4.38 4.27 -19.04
N HIS A 76 -5.21 4.39 -18.00
CA HIS A 76 -6.21 5.46 -17.84
C HIS A 76 -5.80 6.51 -16.80
N GLY A 77 -4.57 6.46 -16.27
CA GLY A 77 -4.07 7.34 -15.23
C GLY A 77 -3.88 6.63 -13.89
N TYR A 78 -3.66 7.43 -12.83
CA TYR A 78 -3.41 6.94 -11.47
C TYR A 78 -4.73 6.54 -10.79
N LEU A 79 -4.91 5.25 -10.59
CA LEU A 79 -6.02 4.70 -9.81
C LEU A 79 -5.66 4.78 -8.32
N PRO A 80 -6.52 5.34 -7.44
CA PRO A 80 -6.28 5.30 -6.00
C PRO A 80 -6.34 3.87 -5.50
N GLY A 81 -5.27 3.41 -4.82
CA GLY A 81 -5.25 2.08 -4.20
C GLY A 81 -6.01 2.03 -2.87
N LEU A 82 -6.26 3.19 -2.26
CA LEU A 82 -7.07 3.38 -1.08
C LEU A 82 -8.16 4.45 -1.34
N PRO A 83 -9.23 4.11 -2.07
CA PRO A 83 -10.35 5.03 -2.28
C PRO A 83 -11.12 5.28 -0.97
N GLU A 84 -11.94 6.32 -0.94
CA GLU A 84 -12.65 6.79 0.26
C GLU A 84 -13.37 5.66 1.01
N TRP A 85 -14.15 4.81 0.32
CA TRP A 85 -14.89 3.72 0.97
C TRP A 85 -13.99 2.68 1.63
N THR A 86 -12.75 2.53 1.15
CA THR A 86 -11.75 1.65 1.76
C THR A 86 -11.09 2.32 2.95
N LEU A 87 -10.71 3.60 2.80
CA LEU A 87 -10.11 4.37 3.89
C LEU A 87 -11.06 4.52 5.08
N ARG A 88 -12.35 4.78 4.85
CA ARG A 88 -13.35 4.88 5.93
C ARG A 88 -13.56 3.54 6.63
N ALA A 89 -13.62 2.44 5.87
CA ALA A 89 -13.78 1.11 6.44
C ALA A 89 -12.58 0.68 7.30
N MET A 90 -11.36 1.01 6.84
CA MET A 90 -10.10 0.67 7.52
C MET A 90 -9.76 1.65 8.66
N SER A 91 -10.14 2.92 8.54
CA SER A 91 -9.85 4.02 9.47
C SER A 91 -8.40 4.03 10.00
N PRO A 92 -7.38 4.13 9.11
CA PRO A 92 -5.98 4.09 9.53
C PRO A 92 -5.59 5.29 10.38
N THR A 93 -4.75 5.08 11.39
CA THR A 93 -4.16 6.15 12.22
C THR A 93 -2.97 6.84 11.54
N ILE A 94 -2.19 6.09 10.76
CA ILE A 94 -0.97 6.56 10.10
C ILE A 94 -0.93 6.00 8.67
N ILE A 95 -0.63 6.85 7.69
CA ILE A 95 -0.33 6.47 6.32
C ILE A 95 1.17 6.67 6.09
N VAL A 96 1.89 5.57 5.86
CA VAL A 96 3.34 5.59 5.65
C VAL A 96 3.67 5.48 4.15
N LEU A 97 4.42 6.46 3.65
CA LEU A 97 4.98 6.45 2.30
C LEU A 97 6.45 6.07 2.35
N VAL A 98 6.80 4.89 1.83
CA VAL A 98 8.21 4.49 1.67
C VAL A 98 8.72 5.06 0.35
N GLU A 99 9.64 6.02 0.45
CA GLU A 99 10.21 6.72 -0.70
C GLU A 99 11.72 6.47 -0.83
N ALA A 100 12.26 6.82 -1.99
CA ALA A 100 13.69 6.79 -2.32
C ALA A 100 13.85 7.65 -3.59
N THR A 101 15.06 8.10 -3.90
CA THR A 101 15.24 8.94 -5.10
C THR A 101 14.87 8.18 -6.39
N PRO A 102 14.42 8.88 -7.44
CA PRO A 102 14.13 8.26 -8.74
C PRO A 102 15.31 7.43 -9.28
N THR A 103 16.53 7.94 -9.13
CA THR A 103 17.77 7.26 -9.54
C THR A 103 18.00 5.96 -8.78
N GLU A 104 17.81 5.96 -7.45
CA GLU A 104 17.94 4.74 -6.65
C GLU A 104 16.89 3.70 -7.02
N ILE A 105 15.64 4.15 -7.24
CA ILE A 105 14.56 3.27 -7.64
C ILE A 105 14.82 2.68 -9.03
N ALA A 106 15.26 3.49 -10.00
CA ALA A 106 15.63 3.03 -11.32
C ALA A 106 16.77 2.00 -11.25
N GLY A 107 17.82 2.28 -10.46
CA GLY A 107 18.93 1.36 -10.24
C GLY A 107 18.51 0.04 -9.58
N ARG A 108 17.57 0.06 -8.62
CA ARG A 108 17.00 -1.15 -8.03
C ARG A 108 16.15 -1.93 -9.03
N ARG A 109 15.32 -1.24 -9.82
CA ARG A 109 14.46 -1.85 -10.87
C ARG A 109 15.31 -2.54 -11.94
N ALA A 110 16.41 -1.93 -12.38
CA ALA A 110 17.31 -2.52 -13.37
C ALA A 110 18.00 -3.81 -12.90
N LYS A 111 18.17 -3.99 -11.58
CA LYS A 111 18.76 -5.20 -10.98
C LYS A 111 17.72 -6.31 -10.75
N ASP A 112 16.44 -5.98 -10.71
CA ASP A 112 15.34 -6.91 -10.44
C ASP A 112 14.78 -7.48 -11.77
N ILE A 113 15.47 -8.49 -12.30
CA ILE A 113 15.12 -9.14 -13.58
C ILE A 113 13.83 -9.95 -13.54
N THR A 114 13.25 -10.18 -12.35
CA THR A 114 12.07 -11.04 -12.18
C THR A 114 10.76 -10.30 -12.45
N ARG A 115 10.79 -8.97 -12.52
CA ARG A 115 9.59 -8.14 -12.66
C ARG A 115 9.65 -7.30 -13.94
N LEU A 116 8.77 -7.60 -14.89
CA LEU A 116 8.44 -6.66 -15.96
C LEU A 116 7.73 -5.45 -15.35
N ARG A 117 8.28 -4.25 -15.60
CA ARG A 117 7.69 -2.99 -15.14
C ARG A 117 7.54 -2.06 -16.34
N ASP A 118 6.36 -1.46 -16.45
CA ASP A 118 6.10 -0.46 -17.48
C ASP A 118 7.00 0.77 -17.26
N ALA A 119 7.25 1.52 -18.35
CA ALA A 119 7.91 2.80 -18.28
C ALA A 119 7.07 3.75 -17.42
N ASP A 120 7.64 4.20 -16.30
CA ASP A 120 6.96 4.92 -15.24
C ASP A 120 7.90 6.04 -14.76
N ASP A 121 7.41 7.27 -14.78
CA ASP A 121 8.10 8.40 -14.17
C ASP A 121 7.97 8.29 -12.66
N VAL A 122 9.03 7.76 -12.04
CA VAL A 122 9.08 7.50 -10.60
C VAL A 122 8.86 8.77 -9.78
N ALA A 123 9.35 9.93 -10.25
CA ALA A 123 9.20 11.18 -9.53
C ALA A 123 7.73 11.62 -9.54
N ALA A 124 7.10 11.62 -10.72
CA ALA A 124 5.69 11.94 -10.86
C ALA A 124 4.79 10.98 -10.08
N HIS A 125 5.10 9.68 -10.08
CA HIS A 125 4.33 8.68 -9.35
C HIS A 125 4.44 8.88 -7.83
N GLN A 126 5.63 9.18 -7.30
CA GLN A 126 5.79 9.52 -5.88
C GLN A 126 5.03 10.79 -5.51
N GLU A 127 5.04 11.81 -6.36
CA GLU A 127 4.25 13.02 -6.15
C GLU A 127 2.74 12.72 -6.06
N VAL A 128 2.21 11.90 -6.97
CA VAL A 128 0.81 11.46 -6.91
C VAL A 128 0.51 10.62 -5.65
N ASN A 129 1.44 9.75 -5.24
CA ASN A 129 1.29 8.99 -4.00
C ASN A 129 1.21 9.92 -2.78
N ARG A 130 2.04 10.97 -2.71
CA ARG A 130 1.98 12.00 -1.66
C ARG A 130 0.63 12.73 -1.67
N ALA A 131 0.14 13.11 -2.85
CA ALA A 131 -1.16 13.78 -2.98
C ALA A 131 -2.32 12.88 -2.53
N PHE A 132 -2.33 11.61 -2.93
CA PHE A 132 -3.38 10.66 -2.55
C PHE A 132 -3.32 10.32 -1.06
N ALA A 133 -2.13 10.15 -0.48
CA ALA A 133 -1.98 9.94 0.95
C ALA A 133 -2.46 11.15 1.76
N ALA A 134 -2.10 12.38 1.35
CA ALA A 134 -2.55 13.59 2.00
C ALA A 134 -4.09 13.74 1.93
N ALA A 135 -4.68 13.52 0.75
CA ALA A 135 -6.14 13.53 0.60
C ALA A 135 -6.81 12.46 1.48
N GLY A 136 -6.25 11.25 1.50
CA GLY A 136 -6.72 10.15 2.34
C GLY A 136 -6.70 10.48 3.82
N ALA A 137 -5.57 11.02 4.30
CA ALA A 137 -5.40 11.45 5.68
C ALA A 137 -6.41 12.53 6.09
N VAL A 138 -6.66 13.53 5.24
CA VAL A 138 -7.68 14.56 5.50
C VAL A 138 -9.08 13.95 5.66
N MET A 139 -9.41 12.89 4.92
CA MET A 139 -10.74 12.26 4.96
C MET A 139 -11.03 11.48 6.26
N VAL A 140 -9.99 10.91 6.88
CA VAL A 140 -10.15 9.99 8.03
C VAL A 140 -9.42 10.43 9.30
N GLY A 141 -8.70 11.56 9.26
CA GLY A 141 -7.94 12.06 10.40
C GLY A 141 -6.63 11.31 10.67
N ALA A 142 -6.04 10.68 9.63
CA ALA A 142 -4.75 10.01 9.75
C ALA A 142 -3.58 11.02 9.69
N THR A 143 -2.43 10.63 10.21
CA THR A 143 -1.16 11.30 9.89
C THR A 143 -0.54 10.73 8.61
N VAL A 144 0.30 11.51 7.94
CA VAL A 144 1.10 11.03 6.80
C VAL A 144 2.57 11.18 7.14
N VAL A 145 3.34 10.10 6.98
CA VAL A 145 4.79 10.10 7.24
C VAL A 145 5.51 9.53 6.03
N VAL A 146 6.60 10.20 5.64
CA VAL A 146 7.53 9.70 4.62
C VAL A 146 8.71 9.02 5.32
N VAL A 147 8.98 7.78 4.94
CA VAL A 147 10.16 7.01 5.36
C VAL A 147 11.07 6.84 4.14
N GLU A 148 12.24 7.49 4.19
CA GLU A 148 13.19 7.47 3.08
C GLU A 148 14.10 6.24 3.17
N ASN A 149 13.97 5.32 2.21
CA ASN A 149 14.81 4.15 2.09
C ASN A 149 15.90 4.38 1.02
N HIS A 150 16.95 5.12 1.39
CA HIS A 150 18.14 5.33 0.56
C HIS A 150 19.04 4.09 0.51
N ASN A 151 19.83 3.97 -0.57
CA ASN A 151 20.78 2.87 -0.74
C ASN A 151 21.79 2.84 0.42
N GLY A 152 21.99 1.67 1.03
CA GLY A 152 22.92 1.49 2.15
C GLY A 152 22.40 2.02 3.50
N ARG A 153 21.15 2.51 3.58
CA ARG A 153 20.53 3.08 4.79
C ARG A 153 19.23 2.39 5.18
N ILE A 154 19.12 1.08 4.88
CA ILE A 154 17.89 0.32 5.14
C ILE A 154 17.58 0.24 6.63
N ASP A 155 18.61 0.07 7.47
CA ASP A 155 18.45 -0.05 8.92
C ASP A 155 17.88 1.23 9.53
N GLU A 156 18.27 2.40 9.01
CA GLU A 156 17.71 3.69 9.42
C GLU A 156 16.23 3.83 9.03
N ALA A 157 15.87 3.39 7.82
CA ALA A 157 14.48 3.41 7.36
C ALA A 157 13.59 2.45 8.19
N VAL A 158 14.11 1.27 8.55
CA VAL A 158 13.43 0.31 9.43
C VAL A 158 13.25 0.90 10.82
N ALA A 159 14.30 1.49 11.41
CA ALA A 159 14.24 2.10 12.73
C ALA A 159 13.26 3.29 12.76
N GLN A 160 13.26 4.15 11.73
CA GLN A 160 12.29 5.24 11.61
C GLN A 160 10.86 4.69 11.56
N PHE A 161 10.61 3.67 10.74
CA PHE A 161 9.30 3.04 10.64
C PHE A 161 8.84 2.42 11.97
N GLN A 162 9.73 1.70 12.66
CA GLN A 162 9.44 1.12 13.98
C GLN A 162 9.06 2.18 15.02
N GLY A 163 9.75 3.32 15.03
CA GLY A 163 9.43 4.44 15.92
C GLY A 163 8.05 5.08 15.68
N LEU A 164 7.37 4.77 14.56
CA LEU A 164 5.98 5.18 14.32
C LEU A 164 4.95 4.23 14.93
N LEU A 165 5.37 3.00 15.25
CA LEU A 165 4.51 1.94 15.78
C LEU A 165 4.52 1.88 17.32
N SER A 166 5.38 2.65 17.97
CA SER A 166 5.59 2.70 19.42
C SER A 166 4.84 3.83 20.11
#